data_AF-A0A4V1IT49-F1
#
_entry.id   AF-A0A4V1IT49-F1
#
_cell.length_a   1.000
_cell.length_b   1.000
_cell.length_c   1.000
_cell.angle_alpha   90.00
_cell.angle_beta   90.00
_cell.angle_gamma   90.00
#
_symmetry.space_group_name_H-M   'P 1'
#
loop_
_entity.id
_entity.type
_entity.pdbx_description
1 polymer ?
#
loop_
_entity_poly.entity_id
_entity_poly.type
_entity_poly.pdbx_seq_one_letter_code
_entity_poly.pdbx_strand_id
1 'polypeptide(L)'
;MAFVDVENLTPLSPEVISRQATINIGTIGHVAHGKSTVVKAISGVQTVRFKNELERNITIKLGYANAKIYKCDNEKCPRPGCYRSYRSDKEDVFTCERPGCGGKMRLLRHVSFVDW
;
A
#
# COMPACT_ATOMS: atom_id res chain seq x y z
N MET A 1 -19.43 -4.99 18.67
CA MET A 1 -18.00 -5.33 18.48
C MET A 1 -17.94 -6.80 18.16
N ALA A 2 -17.50 -7.18 16.95
CA ALA A 2 -17.29 -8.58 16.63
C ALA A 2 -16.11 -9.09 17.48
N PHE A 3 -16.33 -10.17 18.24
CA PHE A 3 -15.26 -10.85 18.96
C PHE A 3 -14.35 -11.49 17.92
N VAL A 4 -13.10 -11.06 17.90
CA VAL A 4 -12.08 -11.63 17.01
C VAL A 4 -11.44 -12.81 17.75
N ASP A 5 -11.54 -14.00 17.19
CA ASP A 5 -10.91 -15.21 17.73
C ASP A 5 -9.39 -15.14 17.60
N VAL A 6 -8.73 -14.69 18.68
CA VAL A 6 -7.29 -14.38 18.70
C VAL A 6 -6.43 -15.61 18.39
N GLU A 7 -6.87 -16.81 18.74
CA GLU A 7 -6.11 -18.05 18.58
C GLU A 7 -5.93 -18.47 17.11
N ASN A 8 -6.84 -18.05 16.22
CA ASN A 8 -6.82 -18.40 14.79
C ASN A 8 -6.40 -17.23 13.89
N LEU A 9 -5.93 -16.12 14.47
CA LEU A 9 -5.48 -14.97 13.70
C LEU A 9 -4.17 -15.27 12.98
N THR A 10 -4.16 -15.05 11.68
CA THR A 10 -2.95 -15.08 10.86
C THR A 10 -2.66 -13.69 10.32
N PRO A 11 -1.42 -13.40 9.89
CA PRO A 11 -1.11 -12.17 9.16
C PRO A 11 -1.88 -12.02 7.83
N LEU A 12 -2.59 -13.07 7.39
CA LEU A 12 -3.42 -13.06 6.19
C LEU A 12 -4.89 -12.83 6.49
N SER A 13 -5.29 -12.86 7.76
CA SER A 13 -6.67 -12.68 8.17
C SER A 13 -7.15 -11.27 7.77
N PRO A 14 -8.35 -11.13 7.15
CA PRO A 14 -8.84 -9.84 6.67
C PRO A 14 -8.87 -8.76 7.75
N GLU A 15 -9.18 -9.14 8.99
CA GLU A 15 -9.24 -8.25 10.15
C GLU A 15 -7.87 -7.67 10.54
N VAL A 16 -6.79 -8.42 10.26
CA VAL A 16 -5.41 -7.99 10.48
C VAL A 16 -4.97 -7.08 9.34
N ILE A 17 -5.16 -7.53 8.09
CA ILE A 17 -4.76 -6.77 6.90
C ILE A 17 -5.52 -5.44 6.80
N SER A 18 -6.77 -5.38 7.26
CA SER A 18 -7.57 -4.15 7.29
C SER A 18 -6.94 -3.06 8.16
N ARG A 19 -6.31 -3.44 9.28
CA ARG A 19 -5.86 -2.52 10.33
C ARG A 19 -4.37 -2.23 10.31
N GLN A 20 -3.54 -3.20 9.91
CA GLN A 20 -2.10 -3.07 9.99
C GLN A 20 -1.37 -3.70 8.81
N ALA A 21 -0.23 -3.10 8.47
CA ALA A 21 0.68 -3.67 7.49
C ALA A 21 1.31 -4.96 8.04
N THR A 22 1.33 -6.01 7.21
CA THR A 22 1.84 -7.33 7.61
C THR A 22 3.17 -7.68 6.95
N ILE A 23 3.61 -6.87 5.97
CA ILE A 23 4.87 -7.04 5.25
C ILE A 23 5.56 -5.69 5.13
N ASN A 24 6.86 -5.67 5.42
CA ASN A 24 7.74 -4.53 5.15
C ASN A 24 8.48 -4.74 3.82
N ILE A 25 8.51 -3.71 2.98
CA ILE A 25 9.17 -3.71 1.68
C ILE A 25 10.22 -2.60 1.68
N GLY A 26 11.49 -2.97 1.68
CA GLY A 26 12.59 -2.01 1.57
C GLY A 26 12.83 -1.58 0.12
N THR A 27 12.95 -0.28 -0.12
CA THR A 27 13.37 0.25 -1.42
C THR A 27 14.82 0.71 -1.35
N ILE A 28 15.71 0.01 -2.08
CA ILE A 28 17.13 0.33 -2.17
C ILE A 28 17.50 0.75 -3.60
N GLY A 29 18.57 1.52 -3.75
CA GLY A 29 19.05 1.96 -5.06
C GLY A 29 19.95 3.18 -4.99
N HIS A 30 20.52 3.57 -6.12
CA HIS A 30 21.49 4.66 -6.20
C HIS A 30 20.89 6.04 -5.85
N VAL A 31 21.75 7.00 -5.55
CA VAL A 31 21.37 8.38 -5.24
C VAL A 31 20.61 8.98 -6.44
N ALA A 32 19.56 9.75 -6.17
CA ALA A 32 18.71 10.42 -7.17
C ALA A 32 17.93 9.53 -8.15
N HIS A 33 17.83 8.21 -7.93
CA HIS A 33 17.01 7.30 -8.76
C HIS A 33 15.50 7.35 -8.47
N GLY A 34 15.03 8.32 -7.68
CA GLY A 34 13.59 8.51 -7.45
C GLY A 34 12.90 7.46 -6.57
N LYS A 35 13.64 6.78 -5.67
CA LYS A 35 13.10 5.77 -4.73
C LYS A 35 11.89 6.29 -3.95
N SER A 36 12.04 7.45 -3.31
CA SER A 36 10.96 8.11 -2.58
C SER A 36 9.78 8.51 -3.48
N THR A 37 10.03 8.85 -4.76
CA THR A 37 8.98 9.14 -5.74
C THR A 37 8.17 7.90 -6.08
N VAL A 38 8.83 6.75 -6.25
CA VAL A 38 8.15 5.46 -6.48
C VAL A 38 7.33 5.06 -5.26
N VAL A 39 7.89 5.17 -4.06
CA VAL A 39 7.16 4.89 -2.80
C VAL A 39 5.94 5.80 -2.68
N LYS A 40 6.07 7.10 -2.98
CA LYS A 40 4.95 8.05 -2.97
C LYS A 40 3.90 7.73 -4.04
N ALA A 41 4.30 7.31 -5.23
CA ALA A 41 3.37 6.93 -6.30
C ALA A 41 2.54 5.70 -5.94
N ILE A 42 3.15 4.72 -5.25
CA ILE A 42 2.46 3.47 -4.85
C ILE A 42 1.61 3.67 -3.60
N SER A 43 2.19 4.26 -2.55
CA SER A 43 1.51 4.40 -1.26
C SER A 43 0.61 5.62 -1.17
N GLY A 44 0.81 6.61 -2.04
CA GLY A 44 0.24 7.94 -1.91
C GLY A 44 0.83 8.76 -0.76
N VAL A 45 1.72 8.20 0.07
CA VAL A 45 2.29 8.85 1.27
C VAL A 45 3.65 9.43 0.93
N GLN A 46 3.90 10.69 1.33
CA GLN A 46 5.20 11.31 1.20
C GLN A 46 6.09 10.93 2.39
N THR A 47 7.17 10.21 2.12
CA THR A 47 8.13 9.72 3.13
C THR A 47 9.04 10.82 3.66
N VAL A 48 9.36 11.83 2.83
CA VAL A 48 10.19 12.98 3.21
C VAL A 48 9.39 13.92 4.10
N ARG A 49 9.69 13.93 5.40
CA ARG A 49 8.98 14.74 6.41
C ARG A 49 9.74 15.98 6.87
N PHE A 50 11.06 16.06 6.65
CA PHE A 50 11.87 17.17 7.13
C PHE A 50 12.12 18.22 6.04
N LYS A 51 11.94 19.51 6.36
CA LYS A 51 12.12 20.62 5.40
C LYS A 51 13.53 20.64 4.79
N ASN A 52 14.56 20.42 5.60
CA ASN A 52 15.94 20.35 5.13
C ASN A 52 16.22 19.20 4.15
N GLU A 53 15.49 18.07 4.27
CA GLU A 53 15.57 16.94 3.33
C GLU A 53 14.86 17.28 2.02
N LEU A 54 13.69 17.93 2.13
CA LEU A 54 12.89 18.37 0.99
C LEU A 54 13.64 19.41 0.14
N GLU A 55 14.28 20.39 0.77
CA GLU A 55 15.06 21.43 0.10
C GLU A 55 16.32 20.88 -0.58
N ARG A 56 16.85 19.76 -0.08
CA ARG A 56 18.08 19.13 -0.59
C ARG A 56 17.83 17.92 -1.48
N ASN A 57 16.58 17.49 -1.67
CA ASN A 57 16.19 16.28 -2.41
C ASN A 57 16.99 15.02 -2.02
N ILE A 58 17.31 14.87 -0.72
CA ILE A 58 18.00 13.69 -0.17
C ILE A 58 17.20 13.08 0.98
N THR A 59 17.31 11.76 1.13
CA THR A 59 16.77 11.01 2.27
C THR A 59 17.89 10.78 3.27
N ILE A 60 17.74 11.31 4.50
CA ILE A 60 18.73 11.16 5.59
C ILE A 60 18.16 10.23 6.67
N LYS A 61 16.85 10.32 6.92
CA LYS A 61 16.14 9.46 7.88
C LYS A 61 15.32 8.39 7.17
N LEU A 62 15.21 7.23 7.81
CA LEU A 62 14.41 6.13 7.32
C LEU A 62 12.94 6.54 7.21
N GLY A 63 12.41 6.52 5.99
CA GLY A 63 11.03 6.88 5.69
C GLY A 63 10.10 5.67 5.76
N TYR A 64 8.89 5.85 6.32
CA TYR A 64 7.87 4.81 6.35
C TYR A 64 6.61 5.26 5.61
N ALA A 65 6.07 4.37 4.78
CA ALA A 65 4.84 4.62 4.03
C ALA A 65 3.97 3.36 3.93
N ASN A 66 2.78 3.41 4.55
CA ASN A 66 1.84 2.29 4.50
C ASN A 66 0.93 2.38 3.26
N ALA A 67 0.71 1.24 2.61
CA ALA A 67 -0.13 1.12 1.42
C ALA A 67 -1.02 -0.12 1.49
N LYS A 68 -2.30 0.04 1.13
CA LYS A 68 -3.22 -1.08 0.92
C LYS A 68 -3.20 -1.48 -0.56
N ILE A 69 -3.03 -2.76 -0.82
CA ILE A 69 -3.00 -3.38 -2.16
C ILE A 69 -4.30 -4.15 -2.36
N TYR A 70 -4.98 -3.86 -3.45
CA TYR A 70 -6.27 -4.41 -3.79
C TYR A 70 -6.19 -5.26 -5.05
N LYS A 71 -7.08 -6.24 -5.14
CA LYS A 71 -7.31 -7.05 -6.34
C LYS A 71 -8.80 -7.05 -6.69
N CYS A 72 -9.09 -6.89 -7.97
CA CYS A 72 -10.45 -7.02 -8.48
C CYS A 72 -10.88 -8.50 -8.43
N ASP A 73 -12.10 -8.75 -7.96
CA ASP A 73 -12.70 -10.09 -7.93
C ASP A 73 -13.24 -10.56 -9.29
N ASN A 74 -13.36 -9.65 -10.27
CA ASN A 74 -13.75 -10.00 -11.63
C ASN A 74 -12.59 -10.64 -12.42
N GLU A 75 -12.75 -11.92 -12.77
CA GLU A 75 -11.78 -12.69 -13.54
C GLU A 75 -11.54 -12.13 -14.96
N LYS A 76 -12.55 -11.45 -15.53
CA LYS A 76 -12.42 -10.78 -16.83
C LYS A 76 -11.60 -9.50 -16.77
N CYS A 77 -11.13 -9.08 -15.59
CA CYS A 77 -10.25 -7.94 -15.44
C CYS A 77 -8.79 -8.39 -15.66
N PRO A 78 -8.18 -8.18 -16.84
CA PRO A 78 -6.81 -8.63 -17.09
C PRO A 78 -5.79 -7.87 -16.24
N ARG A 79 -4.71 -8.56 -15.93
CA ARG A 79 -3.48 -7.98 -15.35
C ARG A 79 -2.84 -7.00 -16.36
N PRO A 80 -2.23 -5.90 -15.90
CA PRO A 80 -2.05 -5.48 -14.52
C PRO A 80 -3.25 -4.68 -13.93
N GLY A 81 -4.21 -4.28 -14.75
CA GLY A 81 -5.30 -3.36 -14.37
C GLY A 81 -6.28 -3.89 -13.30
N CYS A 82 -6.20 -5.17 -12.93
CA CYS A 82 -6.94 -5.74 -11.81
C CYS A 82 -6.31 -5.48 -10.44
N TYR A 83 -5.16 -4.81 -10.37
CA TYR A 83 -4.53 -4.39 -9.11
C TYR A 83 -4.55 -2.88 -8.96
N ARG A 84 -4.71 -2.42 -7.73
CA ARG A 84 -4.57 -1.02 -7.34
C ARG A 84 -3.93 -0.92 -5.97
N SER A 85 -3.23 0.18 -5.72
CA SER A 85 -2.76 0.56 -4.39
C SER A 85 -3.36 1.90 -3.99
N TYR A 86 -3.70 2.02 -2.71
CA TYR A 86 -4.17 3.28 -2.11
C TYR A 86 -3.53 3.46 -0.74
N ARG A 87 -3.74 4.64 -0.18
CA ARG A 87 -3.38 4.96 1.20
C ARG A 87 -4.14 4.06 2.19
N SER A 88 -3.65 4.01 3.42
CA SER A 88 -4.19 3.12 4.45
C SER A 88 -5.58 3.50 4.93
N ASP A 89 -6.02 4.74 4.70
CA ASP A 89 -7.37 5.24 5.00
C ASP A 89 -8.45 4.72 4.04
N LYS A 90 -8.07 4.11 2.91
CA LYS A 90 -9.03 3.57 1.94
C LYS A 90 -9.80 2.37 2.53
N GLU A 91 -11.09 2.32 2.23
CA GLU A 91 -12.00 1.22 2.58
C GLU A 91 -11.49 -0.12 2.03
N ASP A 92 -11.88 -1.22 2.68
CA ASP A 92 -11.37 -2.56 2.33
C ASP A 92 -12.01 -3.13 1.06
N VAL A 93 -13.20 -2.64 0.69
CA VAL A 93 -13.93 -3.05 -0.51
C VAL A 93 -14.55 -1.83 -1.18
N PHE A 94 -14.31 -1.68 -2.48
CA PHE A 94 -14.91 -0.61 -3.30
C PHE A 94 -15.10 -1.08 -4.76
N THR A 95 -15.78 -0.28 -5.58
CA THR A 95 -16.03 -0.61 -6.99
C THR A 95 -14.78 -0.50 -7.85
N CYS A 96 -14.63 -1.40 -8.84
CA CYS A 96 -13.53 -1.31 -9.79
C CYS A 96 -13.70 -0.05 -10.66
N GLU A 97 -12.70 0.85 -10.65
CA GLU A 97 -12.71 2.08 -11.45
C GLU A 97 -12.47 1.84 -12.95
N ARG A 98 -12.21 0.59 -13.35
CA ARG A 98 -11.91 0.27 -14.74
C ARG A 98 -13.18 0.38 -15.60
N PRO A 99 -13.14 1.10 -16.73
CA PRO A 99 -14.27 1.17 -17.66
C PRO A 99 -14.71 -0.23 -18.10
N GLY A 100 -16.01 -0.52 -17.99
CA GLY A 100 -16.58 -1.82 -18.36
C GLY A 100 -16.34 -2.94 -17.34
N CYS A 101 -15.76 -2.66 -16.17
CA CYS A 101 -15.59 -3.64 -15.10
C CYS A 101 -16.61 -3.40 -13.97
N GLY A 102 -17.58 -4.30 -13.82
CA GLY A 102 -18.55 -4.28 -12.70
C GLY A 102 -18.05 -4.96 -11.42
N GLY A 103 -16.77 -5.35 -11.36
CA GLY A 103 -16.20 -6.06 -10.21
C GLY A 103 -15.97 -5.17 -8.99
N LYS A 104 -15.73 -5.78 -7.84
CA LYS A 104 -15.29 -5.11 -6.62
C LYS A 104 -13.80 -5.31 -6.41
N MET A 105 -13.11 -4.23 -6.06
CA MET A 105 -11.75 -4.29 -5.55
C MET A 105 -11.81 -4.71 -4.09
N ARG A 106 -11.07 -5.77 -3.73
CA ARG A 106 -10.97 -6.28 -2.36
C ARG A 106 -9.55 -6.16 -1.86
N LEU A 107 -9.40 -5.78 -0.60
CA LEU A 107 -8.11 -5.70 0.07
C LEU A 107 -7.42 -7.07 0.03
N LEU A 108 -6.25 -7.11 -0.60
CA LEU A 108 -5.45 -8.32 -0.74
C LEU A 108 -4.30 -8.32 0.27
N ARG A 109 -3.63 -7.17 0.44
CA ARG A 109 -2.49 -7.01 1.36
C ARG A 109 -2.40 -5.58 1.87
N HIS A 110 -1.80 -5.41 3.04
CA HIS A 110 -1.40 -4.14 3.59
C HIS A 110 0.10 -4.22 3.85
N VAL A 111 0.85 -3.32 3.24
CA VAL A 111 2.31 -3.33 3.26
C VAL A 111 2.84 -2.00 3.78
N SER A 112 4.03 -2.03 4.37
CA SER A 112 4.78 -0.83 4.74
C SER A 112 6.04 -0.74 3.91
N PHE A 113 6.22 0.38 3.21
CA PHE A 113 7.46 0.68 2.51
C PHE A 113 8.45 1.32 3.47
N VAL A 114 9.69 0.85 3.40
CA VAL A 114 10.84 1.39 4.12
C VAL A 114 11.77 2.03 3.10
N ASP A 115 11.85 3.35 3.13
CA ASP A 115 12.61 4.18 2.18
C ASP A 115 13.96 4.57 2.79
N TRP A 116 15.06 4.24 2.09
CA TRP A 116 16.45 4.51 2.47
C TRP A 116 17.20 5.20 1.35
#